data_AF-A0A8H5IV89-F1
#
_entry.id   AF-A0A8H5IV89-F1
#
_cell.length_a   1.000
_cell.length_b   1.000
_cell.length_c   1.000
_cell.angle_alpha   90.00
_cell.angle_beta   90.00
_cell.angle_gamma   90.00
#
_symmetry.space_group_name_H-M   'P 1'
#
loop_
_entity.id
_entity.type
_entity.pdbx_description
1 polymer ?
#
loop_
_entity_poly.entity_id
_entity_poly.type
_entity_poly.pdbx_seq_one_letter_code
_entity_poly.pdbx_strand_id
1 'polypeptide(L)'
;MDFSQSSVQNYPEARILPRPERSAEMPYFGDEAHRQLVDSCVRATSMYEVLIQLPKVADDLEGNQALKDNNFPVVETVNALRQQDWSMCELLHSMSLPVVQSIAKNTVAYDDFMRKIECFKLPDAREVIPGVYVIALRIQGRHGQFLNIREMELLIEDMTSYVEGYRAYAKFNEDRVAHGRAFAKTNQSAQDKRAHRALVGIDSWAGGNATDEPAFIRDDDGVPAIQSLIKTFERMCDRTLDPDGRTHILQSPLYVGCSKHLSERLKVYNRNSLRSINKPLGLTLSILRKHGHTVELCIKNVLRVWKADQLARAEQLVASIAGSLVHQHGFNAIETGGTGSRTITSVDGLKVNTELVISRTRMMFDNLRDSLAEVNLRERFRRDLVRLNGQILDIRSYLDDCNKGMQQLNPGYKWDEDAEKLADVIQKLKVNLEHKKEALRFWQLMLQIERIIVEEKDRSQLIDTESP
;
A
#
# COMPACT_ATOMS: atom_id res chain seq x y z
N MET A 1 9.39 50.88 -7.98
CA MET A 1 8.95 49.85 -7.02
C MET A 1 10.20 49.15 -6.49
N ASP A 2 10.35 49.06 -5.18
CA ASP A 2 11.51 48.43 -4.55
C ASP A 2 11.24 46.93 -4.34
N PHE A 3 11.65 46.10 -5.29
CA PHE A 3 11.51 44.64 -5.23
C PHE A 3 12.57 43.97 -4.32
N SER A 4 13.38 44.75 -3.59
CA SER A 4 14.59 44.27 -2.92
C SER A 4 14.37 43.58 -1.56
N GLN A 5 13.16 43.59 -1.01
CA GLN A 5 12.92 43.09 0.37
C GLN A 5 12.22 41.73 0.50
N SER A 6 11.99 40.98 -0.59
CA SER A 6 11.43 39.63 -0.45
C SER A 6 12.53 38.58 -0.33
N SER A 7 13.01 38.32 0.89
CA SER A 7 13.77 37.11 1.16
C SER A 7 12.84 35.90 0.96
N VAL A 8 12.98 35.22 -0.17
CA VAL A 8 12.36 33.91 -0.36
C VAL A 8 13.07 32.96 0.60
N GLN A 9 12.38 32.51 1.64
CA GLN A 9 12.94 31.52 2.56
C GLN A 9 13.15 30.20 1.82
N ASN A 10 14.30 29.56 2.06
CA ASN A 10 14.67 28.31 1.41
C ASN A 10 13.66 27.20 1.73
N TYR A 11 13.13 26.58 0.69
CA TYR A 11 12.39 25.32 0.79
C TYR A 11 13.41 24.17 0.80
N PRO A 12 13.20 23.11 1.60
CA PRO A 12 14.03 21.92 1.48
C PRO A 12 13.97 21.38 0.04
N GLU A 13 15.10 21.01 -0.54
CA GLU A 13 15.13 20.35 -1.84
C GLU A 13 14.26 19.10 -1.77
N ALA A 14 13.22 19.03 -2.60
CA ALA A 14 12.40 17.84 -2.69
C ALA A 14 13.27 16.69 -3.20
N ARG A 15 13.63 15.75 -2.32
CA ARG A 15 14.16 14.45 -2.73
C ARG A 15 13.00 13.67 -3.34
N ILE A 16 12.73 13.90 -4.62
CA ILE A 16 11.78 13.10 -5.38
C ILE A 16 12.45 11.75 -5.59
N LEU A 17 12.07 10.77 -4.77
CA LEU A 17 12.48 9.39 -5.00
C LEU A 17 11.98 8.95 -6.38
N PRO A 18 12.79 8.20 -7.13
CA PRO A 18 12.36 7.68 -8.42
C PRO A 18 11.10 6.85 -8.22
N ARG A 19 10.23 6.85 -9.24
CA ARG A 19 9.06 5.98 -9.22
C ARG A 19 9.50 4.53 -9.04
N PRO A 20 8.81 3.73 -8.23
CA PRO A 20 9.12 2.32 -8.12
C PRO A 20 9.03 1.65 -9.49
N GLU A 21 10.15 1.19 -10.03
CA GLU A 21 10.19 0.51 -11.31
C GLU A 21 9.70 -0.93 -11.17
N ARG A 22 8.96 -1.39 -12.17
CA ARG A 22 8.51 -2.77 -12.26
C ARG A 22 9.70 -3.65 -12.65
N SER A 23 9.93 -4.72 -11.90
CA SER A 23 11.03 -5.65 -12.13
C SER A 23 10.58 -7.09 -11.95
N ALA A 24 11.44 -8.06 -12.27
CA ALA A 24 11.18 -9.47 -11.99
C ALA A 24 10.94 -9.75 -10.49
N GLU A 25 11.65 -9.04 -9.61
CA GLU A 25 11.52 -9.14 -8.16
C GLU A 25 10.28 -8.41 -7.61
N MET A 26 9.85 -7.34 -8.29
CA MET A 26 8.71 -6.49 -7.95
C MET A 26 7.77 -6.35 -9.17
N PRO A 27 7.06 -7.43 -9.56
CA PRO A 27 6.28 -7.44 -10.79
C PRO A 27 5.02 -6.58 -10.71
N TYR A 28 4.63 -6.07 -9.53
CA TYR A 28 3.40 -5.31 -9.29
C TYR A 28 2.15 -5.96 -9.90
N PHE A 29 1.41 -6.70 -9.07
CA PHE A 29 0.19 -7.39 -9.53
C PHE A 29 -1.09 -6.56 -9.43
N GLY A 30 -1.01 -5.37 -8.82
CA GLY A 30 -2.10 -4.41 -8.80
C GLY A 30 -2.35 -3.76 -10.16
N ASP A 31 -3.51 -3.13 -10.30
CA ASP A 31 -3.82 -2.27 -11.43
C ASP A 31 -3.05 -0.94 -11.38
N GLU A 32 -3.33 -0.04 -12.33
CA GLU A 32 -2.73 1.29 -12.35
C GLU A 32 -3.03 2.09 -11.09
N ALA A 33 -4.25 1.99 -10.55
CA ALA A 33 -4.66 2.64 -9.32
C ALA A 33 -3.79 2.18 -8.13
N HIS A 34 -3.61 0.88 -7.95
CA HIS A 34 -2.76 0.36 -6.89
C HIS A 34 -1.28 0.75 -7.09
N ARG A 35 -0.78 0.77 -8.33
CA ARG A 35 0.60 1.26 -8.60
C ARG A 35 0.77 2.73 -8.21
N GLN A 36 -0.22 3.58 -8.48
CA GLN A 36 -0.22 4.98 -8.05
C GLN A 36 -0.29 5.12 -6.53
N LEU A 37 -1.02 4.25 -5.84
CA LEU A 37 -1.04 4.19 -4.38
C LEU A 37 0.34 3.80 -3.83
N VAL A 38 0.96 2.74 -4.35
CA VAL A 38 2.32 2.32 -3.97
C VAL A 38 3.31 3.46 -4.17
N ASP A 39 3.30 4.07 -5.35
CA ASP A 39 4.16 5.19 -5.71
C ASP A 39 3.96 6.38 -4.77
N SER A 40 2.72 6.68 -4.41
CA SER A 40 2.39 7.73 -3.43
C SER A 40 2.88 7.39 -2.02
N CYS A 41 2.73 6.14 -1.57
CA CYS A 41 3.18 5.70 -0.24
C CYS A 41 4.71 5.64 -0.15
N VAL A 42 5.39 5.13 -1.18
CA VAL A 42 6.85 4.98 -1.21
C VAL A 42 7.55 6.35 -1.23
N ARG A 43 6.98 7.32 -1.93
CA ARG A 43 7.48 8.70 -1.93
C ARG A 43 7.05 9.51 -0.72
N ALA A 44 6.07 9.03 0.05
CA ALA A 44 5.59 9.74 1.21
C ALA A 44 6.73 9.95 2.20
N THR A 45 6.90 11.19 2.63
CA THR A 45 7.84 11.59 3.70
C THR A 45 7.13 11.78 5.03
N SER A 46 5.79 11.86 5.01
CA SER A 46 4.94 11.96 6.19
C SER A 46 3.63 11.19 6.01
N MET A 47 2.97 10.85 7.12
CA MET A 47 1.66 10.20 7.09
C MET A 47 0.56 11.07 6.50
N TYR A 48 0.71 12.40 6.55
CA TYR A 48 -0.20 13.32 5.88
C TYR A 48 -0.31 13.05 4.38
N GLU A 49 0.80 12.74 3.70
CA GLU A 49 0.79 12.48 2.26
C GLU A 49 0.04 11.20 1.89
N VAL A 50 0.09 10.20 2.77
CA VAL A 50 -0.70 8.97 2.64
C VAL A 50 -2.17 9.26 2.96
N LEU A 51 -2.45 10.05 4.00
CA LEU A 51 -3.80 10.40 4.44
C LEU A 51 -4.61 11.05 3.32
N ILE A 52 -4.01 11.97 2.56
CA ILE A 52 -4.68 12.65 1.43
C ILE A 52 -4.92 11.73 0.22
N GLN A 53 -4.34 10.52 0.18
CA GLN A 53 -4.67 9.53 -0.85
C GLN A 53 -5.90 8.70 -0.49
N LEU A 54 -6.32 8.62 0.78
CA LEU A 54 -7.43 7.75 1.20
C LEU A 54 -8.74 8.03 0.44
N PRO A 55 -9.15 9.28 0.15
CA PRO A 55 -10.31 9.55 -0.68
C PRO A 55 -10.19 8.98 -2.10
N LYS A 56 -8.99 9.06 -2.70
CA LYS A 56 -8.75 8.47 -4.04
C LYS A 56 -8.83 6.96 -4.01
N VAL A 57 -8.26 6.33 -2.96
CA VAL A 57 -8.39 4.88 -2.76
C VAL A 57 -9.86 4.48 -2.64
N ALA A 58 -10.69 5.30 -1.98
CA ALA A 58 -12.13 5.08 -1.92
C ALA A 58 -12.79 5.20 -3.31
N ASP A 59 -12.42 6.20 -4.11
CA ASP A 59 -12.90 6.37 -5.48
C ASP A 59 -12.49 5.18 -6.37
N ASP A 60 -11.26 4.68 -6.22
CA ASP A 60 -10.74 3.52 -6.95
C ASP A 60 -11.49 2.23 -6.56
N LEU A 61 -11.79 2.04 -5.27
CA LEU A 61 -12.61 0.93 -4.77
C LEU A 61 -14.03 0.97 -5.33
N GLU A 62 -14.69 2.13 -5.26
CA GLU A 62 -16.04 2.33 -5.81
C GLU A 62 -16.05 2.21 -7.34
N GLY A 63 -14.96 2.60 -8.00
CA GLY A 63 -14.76 2.52 -9.45
C GLY A 63 -14.45 1.12 -9.96
N ASN A 64 -13.94 0.22 -9.12
CA ASN A 64 -13.36 -1.05 -9.54
C ASN A 64 -14.37 -1.99 -10.22
N GLN A 65 -14.11 -2.30 -11.49
CA GLN A 65 -15.02 -3.13 -12.29
C GLN A 65 -15.08 -4.58 -11.80
N ALA A 66 -13.96 -5.16 -11.37
CA ALA A 66 -13.93 -6.54 -10.89
C ALA A 66 -14.77 -6.71 -9.60
N LEU A 67 -14.76 -5.73 -8.70
CA LEU A 67 -15.62 -5.73 -7.52
C LEU A 67 -17.11 -5.67 -7.92
N LYS A 68 -17.47 -4.81 -8.89
CA LYS A 68 -18.84 -4.68 -9.41
C LYS A 68 -19.35 -5.94 -10.11
N ASP A 69 -18.54 -6.51 -10.99
CA ASP A 69 -18.89 -7.71 -11.77
C ASP A 69 -19.18 -8.92 -10.86
N ASN A 70 -18.59 -8.94 -9.68
CA ASN A 70 -18.75 -10.01 -8.69
C ASN A 70 -19.70 -9.63 -7.54
N ASN A 71 -20.44 -8.51 -7.65
CA ASN A 71 -21.33 -8.00 -6.61
C ASN A 71 -20.66 -7.91 -5.22
N PHE A 72 -19.36 -7.61 -5.17
CA PHE A 72 -18.62 -7.57 -3.93
C PHE A 72 -18.85 -6.23 -3.22
N PRO A 73 -19.40 -6.22 -1.99
CA PRO A 73 -19.70 -4.96 -1.31
C PRO A 73 -18.41 -4.28 -0.83
N VAL A 74 -18.34 -2.97 -1.04
CA VAL A 74 -17.27 -2.09 -0.54
C VAL A 74 -17.81 -0.80 0.07
N VAL A 75 -19.13 -0.73 0.31
CA VAL A 75 -19.82 0.51 0.67
C VAL A 75 -19.36 1.01 2.04
N GLU A 76 -19.21 0.11 3.01
CA GLU A 76 -18.77 0.49 4.36
C GLU A 76 -17.31 0.96 4.33
N THR A 77 -16.48 0.26 3.57
CA THR A 77 -15.06 0.58 3.39
C THR A 77 -14.88 1.94 2.72
N VAL A 78 -15.59 2.19 1.61
CA VAL A 78 -15.59 3.47 0.89
C VAL A 78 -16.05 4.61 1.79
N ASN A 79 -17.15 4.41 2.53
CA ASN A 79 -17.65 5.40 3.47
C ASN A 79 -16.63 5.71 4.57
N ALA A 80 -15.97 4.70 5.12
CA ALA A 80 -14.98 4.87 6.17
C ALA A 80 -13.75 5.66 5.68
N LEU A 81 -13.30 5.45 4.44
CA LEU A 81 -12.17 6.17 3.84
C LEU A 81 -12.52 7.62 3.46
N ARG A 82 -13.77 7.90 3.07
CA ARG A 82 -14.26 9.24 2.72
C ARG A 82 -14.66 10.07 3.94
N GLN A 83 -15.00 9.42 5.05
CA GLN A 83 -15.40 10.12 6.27
C GLN A 83 -14.29 11.05 6.75
N GLN A 84 -14.60 12.34 6.82
CA GLN A 84 -13.68 13.38 7.28
C GLN A 84 -13.58 13.43 8.82
N ASP A 85 -13.70 12.28 9.49
CA ASP A 85 -13.45 12.23 10.93
C ASP A 85 -11.98 11.92 11.23
N TRP A 86 -11.56 12.26 12.45
CA TRP A 86 -10.18 12.12 12.87
C TRP A 86 -9.72 10.67 13.01
N SER A 87 -10.61 9.67 12.91
CA SER A 87 -10.28 8.28 13.22
C SER A 87 -9.29 7.69 12.23
N MET A 88 -9.49 7.91 10.92
CA MET A 88 -8.53 7.43 9.92
C MET A 88 -7.17 8.10 10.08
N CYS A 89 -7.17 9.38 10.43
CA CYS A 89 -5.94 10.12 10.74
C CYS A 89 -5.22 9.50 11.96
N GLU A 90 -5.92 9.33 13.07
CA GLU A 90 -5.38 8.71 14.29
C GLU A 90 -4.81 7.32 14.02
N LEU A 91 -5.58 6.47 13.33
CA LEU A 91 -5.22 5.09 13.01
C LEU A 91 -3.99 5.04 12.12
N LEU A 92 -3.95 5.84 11.05
CA LEU A 92 -2.81 5.90 10.14
C LEU A 92 -1.55 6.39 10.85
N HIS A 93 -1.66 7.43 11.67
CA HIS A 93 -0.50 7.97 12.42
C HIS A 93 -0.02 7.03 13.53
N SER A 94 -0.80 6.04 13.95
CA SER A 94 -0.36 5.03 14.91
C SER A 94 0.54 3.94 14.31
N MET A 95 0.61 3.83 12.98
CA MET A 95 1.50 2.90 12.28
C MET A 95 2.82 3.58 11.94
N SER A 96 3.92 2.84 11.82
CA SER A 96 5.16 3.42 11.28
C SER A 96 5.06 3.56 9.75
N LEU A 97 5.67 4.62 9.20
CA LEU A 97 5.67 4.85 7.75
C LEU A 97 6.29 3.70 6.95
N PRO A 98 7.42 3.10 7.39
CA PRO A 98 7.96 1.91 6.72
C PRO A 98 6.98 0.72 6.69
N VAL A 99 6.19 0.52 7.75
CA VAL A 99 5.15 -0.53 7.78
C VAL A 99 4.07 -0.23 6.75
N VAL A 100 3.55 1.00 6.68
CA VAL A 100 2.56 1.40 5.68
C VAL A 100 3.08 1.21 4.25
N GLN A 101 4.33 1.60 4.00
CA GLN A 101 4.99 1.39 2.70
C GLN A 101 5.13 -0.09 2.36
N SER A 102 5.49 -0.93 3.33
CA SER A 102 5.63 -2.38 3.14
C SER A 102 4.28 -3.05 2.87
N ILE A 103 3.23 -2.62 3.55
CA ILE A 103 1.85 -3.07 3.31
C ILE A 103 1.42 -2.67 1.90
N ALA A 104 1.58 -1.40 1.50
CA ALA A 104 1.21 -0.93 0.18
C ALA A 104 1.95 -1.71 -0.93
N LYS A 105 3.25 -1.94 -0.77
CA LYS A 105 4.06 -2.72 -1.71
C LYS A 105 3.77 -4.23 -1.70
N ASN A 106 2.98 -4.73 -0.74
CA ASN A 106 2.81 -6.17 -0.50
C ASN A 106 4.14 -6.92 -0.22
N THR A 107 5.11 -6.25 0.41
CA THR A 107 6.47 -6.77 0.71
C THR A 107 6.68 -7.08 2.20
N VAL A 108 5.61 -7.21 3.00
CA VAL A 108 5.67 -7.36 4.47
C VAL A 108 6.57 -8.52 4.90
N ALA A 109 6.50 -9.68 4.25
CA ALA A 109 7.33 -10.83 4.63
C ALA A 109 8.82 -10.61 4.36
N TYR A 110 9.15 -9.97 3.25
CA TYR A 110 10.51 -9.64 2.85
C TYR A 110 11.10 -8.53 3.72
N ASP A 111 10.38 -7.43 3.88
CA ASP A 111 10.86 -6.29 4.68
C ASP A 111 11.00 -6.64 6.15
N ASP A 112 10.14 -7.53 6.69
CA ASP A 112 10.31 -8.07 8.05
C ASP A 112 11.57 -8.92 8.17
N PHE A 113 11.82 -9.82 7.22
CA PHE A 113 13.03 -10.64 7.20
C PHE A 113 14.30 -9.77 7.16
N MET A 114 14.27 -8.72 6.35
CA MET A 114 15.36 -7.75 6.20
C MET A 114 15.42 -6.71 7.33
N ARG A 115 14.54 -6.81 8.35
CA ARG A 115 14.45 -5.88 9.49
C ARG A 115 14.25 -4.41 9.08
N LYS A 116 13.59 -4.18 7.94
CA LYS A 116 13.26 -2.85 7.42
C LYS A 116 11.98 -2.26 8.03
N ILE A 117 11.17 -3.10 8.67
CA ILE A 117 9.94 -2.70 9.34
C ILE A 117 9.93 -3.18 10.78
N GLU A 118 9.33 -2.36 11.65
CA GLU A 118 9.03 -2.71 13.03
C GLU A 118 7.52 -2.57 13.26
N CYS A 119 6.87 -3.72 13.42
CA CYS A 119 5.45 -3.82 13.75
C CYS A 119 5.26 -3.93 15.26
N PHE A 120 4.02 -3.75 15.75
CA PHE A 120 3.72 -4.02 17.15
C PHE A 120 4.00 -5.49 17.48
N LYS A 121 4.52 -5.73 18.69
CA LYS A 121 4.68 -7.10 19.19
C LYS A 121 3.34 -7.83 19.20
N LEU A 122 3.37 -9.11 18.84
CA LEU A 122 2.22 -9.98 19.00
C LEU A 122 1.91 -10.11 20.50
N PRO A 123 0.64 -10.05 20.89
CA PRO A 123 0.26 -10.17 22.29
C PRO A 123 0.47 -11.58 22.82
N ASP A 124 0.80 -11.67 24.10
CA ASP A 124 0.92 -12.96 24.80
C ASP A 124 -0.44 -13.65 24.92
N ALA A 125 -0.42 -14.96 25.16
CA ALA A 125 -1.63 -15.79 25.21
C ALA A 125 -2.66 -15.37 26.28
N ARG A 126 -2.24 -14.59 27.28
CA ARG A 126 -3.09 -14.08 28.37
C ARG A 126 -3.61 -12.67 28.11
N GLU A 127 -3.04 -11.96 27.15
CA GLU A 127 -3.40 -10.58 26.88
C GLU A 127 -4.62 -10.49 25.96
N VAL A 128 -5.56 -9.62 26.33
CA VAL A 128 -6.74 -9.27 25.53
C VAL A 128 -6.44 -7.99 24.77
N ILE A 129 -5.69 -8.12 23.68
CA ILE A 129 -5.32 -6.97 22.84
C ILE A 129 -6.14 -6.96 21.55
N PRO A 130 -6.96 -5.92 21.34
CA PRO A 130 -7.62 -5.70 20.06
C PRO A 130 -6.66 -5.06 19.05
N GLY A 131 -6.81 -5.41 17.77
CA GLY A 131 -6.02 -4.81 16.69
C GLY A 131 -6.18 -5.51 15.35
N VAL A 132 -5.35 -5.10 14.42
CA VAL A 132 -5.31 -5.55 13.02
C VAL A 132 -3.98 -6.23 12.76
N TYR A 133 -4.05 -7.38 12.09
CA TYR A 133 -2.90 -8.15 11.66
C TYR A 133 -2.89 -8.33 10.15
N VAL A 134 -1.69 -8.42 9.62
CA VAL A 134 -1.41 -8.79 8.24
C VAL A 134 -0.76 -10.17 8.24
N ILE A 135 -1.14 -11.01 7.28
CA ILE A 135 -0.47 -12.27 6.98
C ILE A 135 0.09 -12.18 5.58
N ALA A 136 1.41 -12.30 5.49
CA ALA A 136 2.17 -12.42 4.26
C ALA A 136 2.77 -13.83 4.13
N LEU A 137 3.06 -14.26 2.91
CA LEU A 137 3.63 -15.58 2.62
C LEU A 137 5.11 -15.46 2.31
N ARG A 138 5.93 -16.34 2.88
CA ARG A 138 7.32 -16.54 2.44
C ARG A 138 7.67 -18.02 2.37
N ILE A 139 8.61 -18.36 1.51
CA ILE A 139 9.15 -19.72 1.43
C ILE A 139 10.35 -19.83 2.39
N GLN A 140 10.36 -20.88 3.21
CA GLN A 140 11.48 -21.14 4.12
C GLN A 140 12.79 -21.26 3.32
N GLY A 141 13.84 -20.62 3.83
CA GLY A 141 15.15 -20.61 3.18
C GLY A 141 15.31 -19.60 2.04
N ARG A 142 14.30 -18.76 1.75
CA ARG A 142 14.36 -17.73 0.70
C ARG A 142 14.34 -16.30 1.21
N HIS A 143 14.85 -16.05 2.41
CA HIS A 143 15.06 -14.68 2.92
C HIS A 143 13.83 -13.75 2.84
N GLY A 144 12.62 -14.28 3.07
CA GLY A 144 11.38 -13.51 2.99
C GLY A 144 10.76 -13.39 1.60
N GLN A 145 11.39 -13.95 0.57
CA GLN A 145 10.86 -14.02 -0.79
C GLN A 145 9.76 -15.08 -0.92
N PHE A 146 8.91 -14.87 -1.92
CA PHE A 146 7.81 -15.75 -2.29
C PHE A 146 8.22 -16.68 -3.46
N LEU A 147 7.31 -16.96 -4.37
CA LEU A 147 7.50 -17.83 -5.53
C LEU A 147 8.24 -17.10 -6.66
N ASN A 148 8.88 -17.87 -7.53
CA ASN A 148 9.23 -17.40 -8.88
C ASN A 148 8.09 -17.72 -9.87
N ILE A 149 8.20 -17.26 -11.12
CA ILE A 149 7.14 -17.44 -12.12
C ILE A 149 6.83 -18.92 -12.40
N ARG A 150 7.85 -19.80 -12.49
CA ARG A 150 7.62 -21.23 -12.75
C ARG A 150 6.80 -21.89 -11.66
N GLU A 151 7.08 -21.58 -10.41
CA GLU A 151 6.35 -22.08 -9.26
C GLU A 151 4.93 -21.50 -9.19
N MET A 152 4.78 -20.23 -9.58
CA MET A 152 3.50 -19.55 -9.66
C MET A 152 2.59 -20.18 -10.73
N GLU A 153 3.13 -20.56 -11.88
CA GLU A 153 2.38 -21.26 -12.95
C GLU A 153 1.84 -22.62 -12.48
N LEU A 154 2.63 -23.37 -11.70
CA LEU A 154 2.16 -24.62 -11.08
C LEU A 154 1.03 -24.37 -10.07
N LEU A 155 1.15 -23.31 -9.25
CA LEU A 155 0.09 -22.88 -8.34
C LEU A 155 -1.20 -22.54 -9.11
N ILE A 156 -1.09 -21.80 -10.22
CA ILE A 156 -2.22 -21.43 -11.09
C ILE A 156 -2.89 -22.66 -11.69
N GLU A 157 -2.11 -23.62 -12.21
CA GLU A 157 -2.61 -24.88 -12.77
C GLU A 157 -3.41 -25.69 -11.75
N ASP A 158 -2.88 -25.82 -10.53
CA ASP A 158 -3.54 -26.55 -9.45
C ASP A 158 -4.78 -25.82 -8.91
N MET A 159 -4.75 -24.47 -8.83
CA MET A 159 -5.92 -23.69 -8.47
C MET A 159 -7.04 -23.82 -9.51
N THR A 160 -6.68 -23.80 -10.80
CA THR A 160 -7.63 -24.01 -11.91
C THR A 160 -8.24 -25.40 -11.83
N SER A 161 -7.41 -26.42 -11.64
CA SER A 161 -7.83 -27.81 -11.44
C SER A 161 -8.74 -27.97 -10.22
N TYR A 162 -8.51 -27.21 -9.16
CA TYR A 162 -9.36 -27.20 -7.97
C TYR A 162 -10.76 -26.65 -8.27
N VAL A 163 -10.86 -25.54 -9.01
CA VAL A 163 -12.13 -24.95 -9.44
C VAL A 163 -12.91 -25.92 -10.33
N GLU A 164 -12.25 -26.57 -11.28
CA GLU A 164 -12.87 -27.61 -12.11
C GLU A 164 -13.35 -28.80 -11.27
N GLY A 165 -12.53 -29.22 -10.30
CA GLY A 165 -12.87 -30.30 -9.38
C GLY A 165 -14.06 -29.97 -8.49
N TYR A 166 -14.20 -28.71 -8.08
CA TYR A 166 -15.36 -28.23 -7.34
C TYR A 166 -16.62 -28.28 -8.20
N ARG A 167 -16.57 -27.81 -9.45
CA ARG A 167 -17.72 -27.89 -10.38
C ARG A 167 -18.16 -29.33 -10.63
N ALA A 168 -17.20 -30.24 -10.80
CA ALA A 168 -17.48 -31.67 -10.93
C ALA A 168 -18.12 -32.26 -9.65
N TYR A 169 -17.69 -31.80 -8.48
CA TYR A 169 -18.28 -32.17 -7.19
C TYR A 169 -19.71 -31.63 -7.03
N ALA A 170 -19.94 -30.35 -7.34
CA ALA A 170 -21.25 -29.70 -7.26
C ALA A 170 -22.28 -30.43 -8.13
N LYS A 171 -21.93 -30.64 -9.42
CA LYS A 171 -22.75 -31.44 -10.36
C LYS A 171 -23.04 -32.85 -9.85
N PHE A 172 -22.03 -33.54 -9.31
CA PHE A 172 -22.23 -34.87 -8.73
C PHE A 172 -23.19 -34.83 -7.53
N ASN A 173 -23.09 -33.80 -6.69
CA ASN A 173 -23.95 -33.63 -5.53
C ASN A 173 -25.40 -33.32 -5.93
N GLU A 174 -25.62 -32.48 -6.93
CA GLU A 174 -26.93 -32.20 -7.53
C GLU A 174 -27.57 -33.48 -8.09
N ASP A 175 -26.85 -34.22 -8.93
CA ASP A 175 -27.31 -35.52 -9.49
C ASP A 175 -27.62 -36.52 -8.36
N ARG A 176 -26.80 -36.53 -7.30
CA ARG A 176 -26.99 -37.42 -6.14
C ARG A 176 -28.27 -37.09 -5.39
N VAL A 177 -28.58 -35.81 -5.21
CA VAL A 177 -29.80 -35.35 -4.54
C VAL A 177 -31.03 -35.60 -5.41
N ALA A 178 -30.95 -35.35 -6.72
CA ALA A 178 -32.09 -35.48 -7.64
C ALA A 178 -32.42 -36.93 -8.03
N HIS A 179 -31.40 -37.78 -8.22
CA HIS A 179 -31.55 -39.10 -8.85
C HIS A 179 -30.90 -40.25 -8.06
N GLY A 180 -30.29 -39.95 -6.91
CA GLY A 180 -29.62 -40.92 -6.06
C GLY A 180 -28.17 -41.20 -6.46
N ARG A 181 -27.42 -41.79 -5.53
CA ARG A 181 -25.96 -41.98 -5.63
C ARG A 181 -25.51 -42.88 -6.79
N ALA A 182 -26.31 -43.89 -7.14
CA ALA A 182 -25.97 -44.82 -8.23
C ALA A 182 -25.96 -44.10 -9.58
N PHE A 183 -27.00 -43.30 -9.85
CA PHE A 183 -27.10 -42.48 -11.06
C PHE A 183 -25.96 -41.47 -11.17
N ALA A 184 -25.69 -40.72 -10.09
CA ALA A 184 -24.61 -39.73 -10.07
C ALA A 184 -23.24 -40.33 -10.41
N LYS A 185 -22.95 -41.56 -9.94
CA LYS A 185 -21.69 -42.25 -10.25
C LYS A 185 -21.60 -42.70 -11.71
N THR A 186 -22.70 -43.15 -12.31
CA THR A 186 -22.75 -43.60 -13.71
C THR A 186 -22.73 -42.42 -14.68
N ASN A 187 -23.34 -41.30 -14.32
CA ASN A 187 -23.45 -40.09 -15.15
C ASN A 187 -22.17 -39.23 -15.14
N GLN A 188 -21.25 -39.50 -14.21
CA GLN A 188 -20.01 -38.73 -14.08
C GLN A 188 -19.01 -39.07 -15.19
N SER A 189 -18.62 -38.04 -15.97
CA SER A 189 -17.68 -38.17 -17.08
C SER A 189 -16.26 -38.54 -16.60
N ALA A 190 -15.41 -39.02 -17.51
CA ALA A 190 -14.01 -39.31 -17.18
C ALA A 190 -13.22 -38.04 -16.78
N GLN A 191 -13.59 -36.89 -17.36
CA GLN A 191 -13.02 -35.58 -17.03
C GLN A 191 -13.44 -35.14 -15.62
N ASP A 192 -14.73 -35.24 -15.30
CA ASP A 192 -15.25 -34.92 -13.94
C ASP A 192 -14.56 -35.76 -12.86
N LYS A 193 -14.35 -37.06 -13.13
CA LYS A 193 -13.60 -37.97 -12.24
C LYS A 193 -12.13 -37.56 -12.09
N ARG A 194 -11.50 -37.01 -13.12
CA ARG A 194 -10.11 -36.52 -13.05
C ARG A 194 -10.05 -35.22 -12.25
N ALA A 195 -10.92 -34.26 -12.54
CA ALA A 195 -11.00 -32.99 -11.84
C ALA A 195 -11.30 -33.18 -10.34
N HIS A 196 -12.27 -34.04 -10.00
CA HIS A 196 -12.59 -34.36 -8.61
C HIS A 196 -11.40 -35.01 -7.87
N ARG A 197 -10.63 -35.88 -8.54
CA ARG A 197 -9.39 -36.44 -7.95
C ARG A 197 -8.34 -35.38 -7.70
N ALA A 198 -8.19 -34.38 -8.57
CA ALA A 198 -7.27 -33.28 -8.36
C ALA A 198 -7.66 -32.45 -7.12
N LEU A 199 -8.95 -32.15 -6.96
CA LEU A 199 -9.50 -31.48 -5.76
C LEU A 199 -9.20 -32.28 -4.48
N VAL A 200 -9.53 -33.59 -4.46
CA VAL A 200 -9.25 -34.44 -3.29
C VAL A 200 -7.76 -34.52 -2.99
N GLY A 201 -6.92 -34.56 -4.04
CA GLY A 201 -5.47 -34.51 -3.92
C GLY A 201 -5.00 -33.24 -3.22
N ILE A 202 -5.51 -32.08 -3.60
CA ILE A 202 -5.18 -30.79 -2.96
C ILE A 202 -5.71 -30.73 -1.52
N ASP A 203 -6.94 -31.16 -1.27
CA ASP A 203 -7.57 -31.17 0.06
C ASP A 203 -6.85 -32.07 1.08
N SER A 204 -6.15 -33.11 0.60
CA SER A 204 -5.33 -33.97 1.45
C SER A 204 -4.16 -33.23 2.13
N TRP A 205 -3.70 -32.12 1.54
CA TRP A 205 -2.65 -31.25 2.09
C TRP A 205 -3.17 -30.15 3.02
N ALA A 206 -4.49 -30.02 3.14
CA ALA A 206 -5.12 -29.05 4.04
C ALA A 206 -4.94 -29.42 5.52
N GLY A 207 -4.64 -30.69 5.82
CA GLY A 207 -4.56 -31.22 7.19
C GLY A 207 -5.91 -31.24 7.92
N GLY A 208 -5.93 -31.86 9.11
CA GLY A 208 -7.15 -32.12 9.86
C GLY A 208 -7.92 -33.34 9.33
N ASN A 209 -9.14 -33.56 9.83
CA ASN A 209 -9.96 -34.70 9.41
C ASN A 209 -10.48 -34.50 7.98
N ALA A 210 -10.36 -35.54 7.16
CA ALA A 210 -10.96 -35.55 5.83
C ALA A 210 -12.48 -35.40 5.92
N THR A 211 -13.04 -34.62 5.00
CA THR A 211 -14.48 -34.41 4.84
C THR A 211 -14.90 -34.80 3.44
N ASP A 212 -16.16 -35.19 3.25
CA ASP A 212 -16.73 -35.44 1.92
C ASP A 212 -16.93 -34.13 1.13
N GLU A 213 -16.96 -32.99 1.82
CA GLU A 213 -17.07 -31.66 1.22
C GLU A 213 -15.69 -31.05 0.91
N PRO A 214 -15.55 -30.29 -0.19
CA PRO A 214 -14.34 -29.55 -0.48
C PRO A 214 -13.97 -28.56 0.62
N ALA A 215 -12.68 -28.45 0.92
CA ALA A 215 -12.18 -27.64 2.02
C ALA A 215 -12.33 -26.12 1.79
N PHE A 216 -12.18 -25.68 0.54
CA PHE A 216 -11.95 -24.26 0.21
C PHE A 216 -13.04 -23.59 -0.65
N ILE A 217 -13.84 -24.34 -1.41
CA ILE A 217 -15.01 -23.82 -2.14
C ILE A 217 -16.22 -24.64 -1.71
N ARG A 218 -17.22 -24.02 -1.10
CA ARG A 218 -18.40 -24.71 -0.53
C ARG A 218 -19.67 -24.48 -1.33
N ASP A 219 -19.69 -23.39 -2.07
CA ASP A 219 -20.80 -22.87 -2.86
C ASP A 219 -20.23 -22.18 -4.10
N ASP A 220 -21.12 -21.87 -5.05
CA ASP A 220 -20.75 -21.26 -6.32
C ASP A 220 -20.24 -19.84 -6.15
N ASP A 221 -20.61 -19.16 -5.06
CA ASP A 221 -20.12 -17.82 -4.69
C ASP A 221 -18.62 -17.82 -4.36
N GLY A 222 -18.07 -18.96 -3.91
CA GLY A 222 -16.63 -19.11 -3.69
C GLY A 222 -15.80 -19.22 -4.98
N VAL A 223 -16.41 -19.57 -6.12
CA VAL A 223 -15.68 -19.79 -7.39
C VAL A 223 -15.10 -18.49 -7.93
N PRO A 224 -15.85 -17.38 -8.07
CA PRO A 224 -15.31 -16.13 -8.60
C PRO A 224 -14.16 -15.57 -7.75
N ALA A 225 -14.19 -15.74 -6.42
CA ALA A 225 -13.09 -15.33 -5.55
C ALA A 225 -11.77 -16.05 -5.91
N ILE A 226 -11.81 -17.38 -6.08
CA ILE A 226 -10.62 -18.15 -6.46
C ILE A 226 -10.17 -17.80 -7.89
N GLN A 227 -11.10 -17.57 -8.82
CA GLN A 227 -10.77 -17.14 -10.18
C GLN A 227 -10.12 -15.75 -10.22
N SER A 228 -10.57 -14.81 -9.39
CA SER A 228 -9.91 -13.51 -9.26
C SER A 228 -8.49 -13.65 -8.72
N LEU A 229 -8.27 -14.51 -7.74
CA LEU A 229 -6.93 -14.78 -7.22
C LEU A 229 -6.02 -15.43 -8.27
N ILE A 230 -6.54 -16.35 -9.10
CA ILE A 230 -5.80 -16.90 -10.26
C ILE A 230 -5.34 -15.75 -11.17
N LYS A 231 -6.23 -14.82 -11.54
CA LYS A 231 -5.88 -13.66 -12.38
C LYS A 231 -4.84 -12.75 -11.74
N THR A 232 -4.80 -12.65 -10.41
CA THR A 232 -3.75 -11.92 -9.70
C THR A 232 -2.40 -12.60 -9.88
N PHE A 233 -2.33 -13.92 -9.71
CA PHE A 233 -1.10 -14.67 -9.92
C PHE A 233 -0.64 -14.67 -11.38
N GLU A 234 -1.56 -14.77 -12.34
CA GLU A 234 -1.25 -14.64 -13.78
C GLU A 234 -0.56 -13.31 -14.10
N ARG A 235 -1.01 -12.20 -13.48
CA ARG A 235 -0.38 -10.88 -13.63
C ARG A 235 1.04 -10.81 -13.05
N MET A 236 1.38 -11.68 -12.09
CA MET A 236 2.74 -11.82 -11.56
C MET A 236 3.66 -12.61 -12.49
N CYS A 237 3.10 -13.38 -13.43
CA CYS A 237 3.84 -14.24 -14.36
C CYS A 237 4.28 -13.50 -15.63
N ASP A 238 4.85 -12.29 -15.49
CA ASP A 238 5.31 -11.52 -16.65
C ASP A 238 6.69 -11.96 -17.15
N ARG A 239 6.69 -12.83 -18.16
CA ARG A 239 7.89 -13.35 -18.81
C ARG A 239 8.70 -12.29 -19.57
N THR A 240 8.18 -11.09 -19.79
CA THR A 240 8.98 -9.98 -20.37
C THR A 240 9.95 -9.39 -19.35
N LEU A 241 9.63 -9.49 -18.05
CA LEU A 241 10.48 -9.05 -16.95
C LEU A 241 11.44 -10.16 -16.50
N ASP A 242 10.98 -11.42 -16.54
CA ASP A 242 11.76 -12.59 -16.14
C ASP A 242 11.63 -13.73 -17.16
N PRO A 243 12.39 -13.68 -18.29
CA PRO A 243 12.24 -14.64 -19.38
C PRO A 243 12.45 -16.10 -18.97
N ASP A 244 13.37 -16.36 -18.04
CA ASP A 244 13.62 -17.72 -17.56
C ASP A 244 12.67 -18.15 -16.43
N GLY A 245 12.01 -17.19 -15.77
CA GLY A 245 11.06 -17.40 -14.68
C GLY A 245 11.69 -17.91 -13.40
N ARG A 246 12.96 -17.63 -13.15
CA ARG A 246 13.71 -18.13 -11.99
C ARG A 246 13.87 -17.09 -10.89
N THR A 247 13.53 -15.84 -11.15
CA THR A 247 13.66 -14.77 -10.17
C THR A 247 12.56 -14.90 -9.11
N HIS A 248 12.96 -14.98 -7.84
CA HIS A 248 12.01 -15.04 -6.73
C HIS A 248 11.43 -13.67 -6.43
N ILE A 249 10.11 -13.60 -6.30
CA ILE A 249 9.39 -12.36 -6.14
C ILE A 249 9.40 -11.93 -4.66
N LEU A 250 9.61 -10.64 -4.39
CA LEU A 250 9.61 -10.06 -3.04
C LEU A 250 8.19 -9.81 -2.51
N GLN A 251 7.22 -9.72 -3.41
CA GLN A 251 5.82 -9.46 -3.12
C GLN A 251 5.03 -10.76 -2.92
N SER A 252 4.08 -10.75 -2.00
CA SER A 252 3.09 -11.81 -1.84
C SER A 252 1.72 -11.19 -1.59
N PRO A 253 0.61 -11.73 -2.12
CA PRO A 253 -0.73 -11.31 -1.72
C PRO A 253 -0.88 -11.31 -0.20
N LEU A 254 -1.60 -10.31 0.32
CA LEU A 254 -1.78 -10.15 1.76
C LEU A 254 -3.19 -10.57 2.17
N TYR A 255 -3.29 -11.17 3.36
CA TYR A 255 -4.53 -11.28 4.11
C TYR A 255 -4.50 -10.26 5.24
N VAL A 256 -5.54 -9.45 5.34
CA VAL A 256 -5.73 -8.51 6.45
C VAL A 256 -6.88 -9.01 7.32
N GLY A 257 -6.68 -9.06 8.62
CA GLY A 257 -7.75 -9.41 9.54
C GLY A 257 -7.68 -8.58 10.80
N CYS A 258 -8.82 -8.45 11.47
CA CYS A 258 -8.89 -7.86 12.80
C CYS A 258 -9.32 -8.88 13.86
N SER A 259 -9.07 -8.56 15.13
CA SER A 259 -9.65 -9.29 16.24
C SER A 259 -9.68 -8.43 17.50
N LYS A 260 -10.68 -8.67 18.35
CA LYS A 260 -10.71 -8.19 19.73
C LYS A 260 -9.79 -8.98 20.68
N HIS A 261 -9.39 -10.18 20.28
CA HIS A 261 -8.48 -11.09 20.99
C HIS A 261 -7.44 -11.63 20.02
N LEU A 262 -6.46 -10.80 19.65
CA LEU A 262 -5.43 -11.17 18.67
C LEU A 262 -4.71 -12.48 19.04
N SER A 263 -4.30 -12.64 20.30
CA SER A 263 -3.57 -13.81 20.77
C SER A 263 -4.35 -15.12 20.56
N GLU A 264 -5.67 -15.11 20.75
CA GLU A 264 -6.53 -16.26 20.51
C GLU A 264 -6.74 -16.51 19.01
N ARG A 265 -7.05 -15.46 18.25
CA ARG A 265 -7.29 -15.56 16.81
C ARG A 265 -6.06 -16.10 16.07
N LEU A 266 -4.87 -15.66 16.45
CA LEU A 266 -3.62 -16.04 15.79
C LEU A 266 -3.24 -17.51 16.02
N LYS A 267 -3.74 -18.16 17.09
CA LYS A 267 -3.54 -19.61 17.31
C LYS A 267 -4.06 -20.46 16.16
N VAL A 268 -5.07 -20.00 15.43
CA VAL A 268 -5.65 -20.74 14.30
C VAL A 268 -4.61 -20.94 13.18
N TYR A 269 -3.73 -19.96 12.98
CA TYR A 269 -2.71 -19.99 11.92
C TYR A 269 -1.47 -20.84 12.30
N ASN A 270 -1.30 -21.16 13.59
CA ASN A 270 -0.25 -22.06 14.07
C ASN A 270 -0.67 -23.54 14.06
N ARG A 271 -1.91 -23.85 13.64
CA ARG A 271 -2.40 -25.23 13.55
C ARG A 271 -1.97 -25.86 12.23
N ASN A 272 -1.79 -27.18 12.24
CA ASN A 272 -1.50 -27.93 11.03
C ASN A 272 -2.66 -27.91 10.01
N SER A 273 -3.90 -27.70 10.48
CA SER A 273 -5.08 -27.64 9.61
C SER A 273 -5.35 -26.24 9.05
N LEU A 274 -5.46 -26.17 7.73
CA LEU A 274 -5.80 -24.99 6.94
C LEU A 274 -7.32 -24.84 6.73
N ARG A 275 -8.14 -25.78 7.20
CA ARG A 275 -9.59 -25.79 6.95
C ARG A 275 -10.33 -24.63 7.65
N SER A 276 -9.76 -24.11 8.74
CA SER A 276 -10.33 -23.06 9.59
C SER A 276 -9.82 -21.65 9.32
N ILE A 277 -8.90 -21.48 8.36
CA ILE A 277 -8.42 -20.15 7.96
C ILE A 277 -9.21 -19.63 6.75
N ASN A 278 -8.91 -18.39 6.32
CA ASN A 278 -9.49 -17.79 5.11
C ASN A 278 -9.30 -18.74 3.90
N LYS A 279 -10.36 -18.90 3.09
CA LYS A 279 -10.41 -19.95 2.07
C LYS A 279 -9.42 -19.76 0.92
N PRO A 280 -9.32 -18.58 0.27
CA PRO A 280 -8.26 -18.32 -0.70
C PRO A 280 -6.85 -18.59 -0.14
N LEU A 281 -6.53 -18.07 1.05
CA LEU A 281 -5.25 -18.30 1.71
C LEU A 281 -4.99 -19.79 1.99
N GLY A 282 -5.99 -20.50 2.50
CA GLY A 282 -5.92 -21.93 2.79
C GLY A 282 -5.68 -22.79 1.55
N LEU A 283 -6.37 -22.48 0.44
CA LEU A 283 -6.16 -23.17 -0.83
C LEU A 283 -4.74 -22.98 -1.34
N THR A 284 -4.25 -21.74 -1.38
CA THR A 284 -2.87 -21.42 -1.79
C THR A 284 -1.86 -22.20 -0.96
N LEU A 285 -2.00 -22.20 0.38
CA LEU A 285 -1.10 -22.95 1.26
C LEU A 285 -1.17 -24.47 1.05
N SER A 286 -2.36 -25.02 0.76
CA SER A 286 -2.53 -26.45 0.50
C SER A 286 -1.79 -26.88 -0.77
N ILE A 287 -1.89 -26.08 -1.83
CA ILE A 287 -1.21 -26.32 -3.11
C ILE A 287 0.31 -26.17 -2.95
N LEU A 288 0.77 -25.13 -2.23
CA LEU A 288 2.21 -24.97 -1.97
C LEU A 288 2.80 -26.15 -1.17
N ARG A 289 2.06 -26.68 -0.19
CA ARG A 289 2.44 -27.91 0.52
C ARG A 289 2.50 -29.12 -0.43
N LYS A 290 1.54 -29.26 -1.34
CA LYS A 290 1.52 -30.32 -2.36
C LYS A 290 2.78 -30.28 -3.26
N HIS A 291 3.28 -29.09 -3.58
CA HIS A 291 4.52 -28.90 -4.35
C HIS A 291 5.80 -28.99 -3.50
N GLY A 292 5.70 -29.36 -2.22
CA GLY A 292 6.86 -29.52 -1.34
C GLY A 292 7.45 -28.21 -0.82
N HIS A 293 6.77 -27.08 -1.01
CA HIS A 293 7.20 -25.82 -0.41
C HIS A 293 6.86 -25.79 1.09
N THR A 294 7.86 -25.47 1.90
CA THR A 294 7.64 -25.16 3.31
C THR A 294 7.34 -23.67 3.43
N VAL A 295 6.05 -23.33 3.46
CA VAL A 295 5.57 -21.95 3.53
C VAL A 295 5.46 -21.50 4.99
N GLU A 296 6.05 -20.36 5.31
CA GLU A 296 5.90 -19.70 6.59
C GLU A 296 4.89 -18.55 6.49
N LEU A 297 3.96 -18.49 7.44
CA LEU A 297 3.06 -17.37 7.59
C LEU A 297 3.76 -16.26 8.38
N CYS A 298 4.12 -15.17 7.70
CA CYS A 298 4.62 -13.98 8.34
C CYS A 298 3.45 -13.16 8.87
N ILE A 299 3.11 -13.39 10.14
CA ILE A 299 2.00 -12.71 10.84
C ILE A 299 2.54 -11.49 11.56
N LYS A 300 1.98 -10.31 11.27
CA LYS A 300 2.38 -9.04 11.89
C LYS A 300 1.18 -8.30 12.45
N ASN A 301 1.27 -7.85 13.70
CA ASN A 301 0.32 -6.92 14.30
C ASN A 301 0.71 -5.51 13.88
N VAL A 302 0.03 -4.99 12.86
CA VAL A 302 0.40 -3.73 12.21
C VAL A 302 -0.25 -2.53 12.88
N LEU A 303 -1.37 -2.74 13.58
CA LEU A 303 -2.15 -1.66 14.19
C LEU A 303 -2.88 -2.17 15.43
N ARG A 304 -2.73 -1.46 16.55
CA ARG A 304 -3.49 -1.68 17.78
C ARG A 304 -4.53 -0.58 17.96
N VAL A 305 -5.77 -0.94 18.27
CA VAL A 305 -6.85 0.05 18.46
C VAL A 305 -7.03 0.37 19.94
N TRP A 306 -7.29 1.63 20.26
CA TRP A 306 -7.44 2.11 21.65
C TRP A 306 -8.79 2.77 21.92
N LYS A 307 -9.64 2.90 20.90
CA LYS A 307 -11.07 3.21 21.04
C LYS A 307 -11.93 2.03 20.59
N ALA A 308 -13.09 1.87 21.21
CA ALA A 308 -13.94 0.69 21.01
C ALA A 308 -14.51 0.58 19.59
N ASP A 309 -14.70 1.71 18.92
CA ASP A 309 -15.28 1.87 17.58
C ASP A 309 -14.25 1.83 16.44
N GLN A 310 -12.95 1.85 16.77
CA GLN A 310 -11.88 1.91 15.78
C GLN A 310 -11.61 0.59 15.05
N LEU A 311 -11.99 -0.57 15.59
CA LEU A 311 -11.54 -1.88 15.08
C LEU A 311 -11.92 -2.11 13.60
N ALA A 312 -13.19 -1.84 13.25
CA ALA A 312 -13.68 -2.01 11.89
C ALA A 312 -12.95 -1.07 10.91
N ARG A 313 -12.83 0.21 11.28
CA ARG A 313 -12.15 1.24 10.48
C ARG A 313 -10.66 0.95 10.30
N ALA A 314 -10.03 0.41 11.34
CA ALA A 314 -8.64 0.00 11.28
C ALA A 314 -8.42 -1.13 10.28
N GLU A 315 -9.31 -2.14 10.27
CA GLU A 315 -9.25 -3.22 9.29
C GLU A 315 -9.43 -2.67 7.87
N GLN A 316 -10.45 -1.82 7.67
CA GLN A 316 -10.75 -1.17 6.38
C GLN A 316 -9.58 -0.33 5.86
N LEU A 317 -8.91 0.43 6.75
CA LEU A 317 -7.73 1.22 6.41
C LEU A 317 -6.59 0.33 5.90
N VAL A 318 -6.20 -0.67 6.70
CA VAL A 318 -5.08 -1.55 6.37
C VAL A 318 -5.39 -2.40 5.14
N ALA A 319 -6.61 -2.91 5.02
CA ALA A 319 -7.05 -3.73 3.90
C ALA A 319 -7.06 -2.97 2.58
N SER A 320 -7.50 -1.70 2.61
CA SER A 320 -7.51 -0.82 1.45
C SER A 320 -6.09 -0.43 1.01
N ILE A 321 -5.19 -0.12 1.96
CA ILE A 321 -3.78 0.16 1.65
C ILE A 321 -3.10 -1.06 1.03
N ALA A 322 -3.39 -2.26 1.55
CA ALA A 322 -2.86 -3.52 1.05
C ALA A 322 -3.49 -3.98 -0.28
N GLY A 323 -4.63 -3.41 -0.68
CA GLY A 323 -5.52 -3.96 -1.71
C GLY A 323 -5.83 -5.44 -1.48
N SER A 324 -6.06 -5.80 -0.20
CA SER A 324 -6.14 -7.18 0.25
C SER A 324 -7.42 -7.93 -0.17
N LEU A 325 -8.40 -7.24 -0.77
CA LEU A 325 -9.62 -7.87 -1.27
C LEU A 325 -9.30 -8.83 -2.42
N VAL A 326 -10.00 -9.96 -2.48
CA VAL A 326 -9.71 -11.04 -3.43
C VAL A 326 -9.93 -10.63 -4.89
N HIS A 327 -10.87 -9.73 -5.15
CA HIS A 327 -11.12 -9.19 -6.50
C HIS A 327 -10.20 -8.01 -6.86
N GLN A 328 -9.39 -7.52 -5.92
CA GLN A 328 -8.27 -6.65 -6.21
C GLN A 328 -7.03 -7.50 -6.44
N HIS A 329 -6.39 -7.96 -5.36
CA HIS A 329 -5.17 -8.76 -5.41
C HIS A 329 -4.71 -9.40 -4.09
N GLY A 330 -5.58 -9.52 -3.09
CA GLY A 330 -5.25 -10.20 -1.84
C GLY A 330 -6.08 -11.45 -1.56
N PHE A 331 -6.20 -11.80 -0.28
CA PHE A 331 -6.90 -13.02 0.16
C PHE A 331 -8.28 -12.73 0.83
N ASN A 332 -8.65 -11.48 1.09
CA ASN A 332 -9.91 -11.14 1.75
C ASN A 332 -11.11 -11.41 0.83
N ALA A 333 -11.83 -12.50 1.08
CA ALA A 333 -13.00 -12.92 0.31
C ALA A 333 -14.32 -12.27 0.75
N ILE A 334 -14.27 -11.38 1.75
CA ILE A 334 -15.42 -10.63 2.26
C ILE A 334 -15.00 -9.18 2.51
N GLU A 335 -15.97 -8.27 2.51
CA GLU A 335 -15.73 -6.87 2.88
C GLU A 335 -15.13 -6.79 4.30
N THR A 336 -14.20 -5.87 4.47
CA THR A 336 -13.58 -5.58 5.77
C THR A 336 -14.44 -4.67 6.64
N GLY A 337 -14.31 -4.79 7.96
CA GLY A 337 -15.08 -4.01 8.92
C GLY A 337 -16.33 -4.74 9.46
N GLY A 338 -16.59 -5.97 9.02
CA GLY A 338 -17.77 -6.76 9.40
C GLY A 338 -17.89 -7.09 10.90
N THR A 339 -16.88 -6.78 11.73
CA THR A 339 -17.01 -6.83 13.19
C THR A 339 -17.91 -5.73 13.76
N GLY A 340 -18.13 -4.60 13.06
CA GLY A 340 -18.94 -3.49 13.57
C GLY A 340 -18.31 -2.72 14.75
N SER A 341 -18.90 -1.56 15.08
CA SER A 341 -18.32 -0.54 15.98
C SER A 341 -18.43 -0.81 17.49
N ARG A 342 -19.03 -1.93 17.92
CA ARG A 342 -19.27 -2.24 19.34
C ARG A 342 -18.82 -3.63 19.77
N THR A 343 -17.87 -4.23 19.05
CA THR A 343 -17.41 -5.59 19.34
C THR A 343 -16.41 -5.69 20.49
N ILE A 344 -15.72 -4.59 20.81
CA ILE A 344 -14.77 -4.56 21.93
C ILE A 344 -15.54 -4.28 23.23
N THR A 345 -15.64 -5.30 24.08
CA THR A 345 -16.34 -5.23 25.37
C THR A 345 -15.40 -5.07 26.56
N SER A 346 -14.10 -5.33 26.40
CA SER A 346 -13.10 -5.19 27.46
C SER A 346 -12.36 -3.86 27.35
N VAL A 347 -12.37 -3.09 28.44
CA VAL A 347 -11.69 -1.79 28.54
C VAL A 347 -10.20 -1.95 28.81
N ASP A 348 -9.77 -3.05 29.44
CA ASP A 348 -8.38 -3.23 29.86
C ASP A 348 -7.43 -3.34 28.66
N GLY A 349 -7.85 -4.07 27.62
CA GLY A 349 -7.11 -4.14 26.36
C GLY A 349 -6.92 -2.78 25.70
N LEU A 350 -7.98 -1.95 25.74
CA LEU A 350 -7.93 -0.59 25.21
C LEU A 350 -6.98 0.29 26.04
N LYS A 351 -6.99 0.20 27.37
CA LYS A 351 -6.06 0.95 28.23
C LYS A 351 -4.60 0.59 27.96
N VAL A 352 -4.28 -0.70 27.83
CA VAL A 352 -2.93 -1.17 27.48
C VAL A 352 -2.52 -0.63 26.11
N ASN A 353 -3.43 -0.65 25.13
CA ASN A 353 -3.17 -0.08 23.81
C ASN A 353 -2.99 1.44 23.85
N THR A 354 -3.79 2.17 24.63
CA THR A 354 -3.62 3.61 24.83
C THR A 354 -2.24 3.93 25.38
N GLU A 355 -1.83 3.26 26.46
CA GLU A 355 -0.50 3.48 27.06
C GLU A 355 0.61 3.17 26.05
N LEU A 356 0.49 2.07 25.31
CA LEU A 356 1.47 1.69 24.31
C LEU A 356 1.56 2.72 23.18
N VAL A 357 0.44 3.03 22.52
CA VAL A 357 0.39 3.90 21.33
C VAL A 357 0.73 5.35 21.66
N ILE A 358 0.19 5.86 22.77
CA ILE A 358 0.31 7.29 23.13
C ILE A 358 1.62 7.56 23.89
N SER A 359 2.03 6.67 24.79
CA SER A 359 3.10 6.97 25.75
C SER A 359 4.39 6.20 25.52
N ARG A 360 4.32 4.94 25.07
CA ARG A 360 5.53 4.09 24.95
C ARG A 360 6.12 4.09 23.55
N THR A 361 5.29 4.11 22.51
CA THR A 361 5.76 4.23 21.13
C THR A 361 5.85 5.69 20.74
N ARG A 362 7.00 6.13 20.23
CA ARG A 362 7.15 7.48 19.67
C ARG A 362 6.52 7.64 18.29
N MET A 363 6.07 6.55 17.67
CA MET A 363 5.55 6.51 16.30
C MET A 363 4.47 7.56 16.05
N MET A 364 3.41 7.60 16.87
CA MET A 364 2.32 8.57 16.69
C MET A 364 2.80 10.01 16.83
N PHE A 365 3.64 10.29 17.82
CA PHE A 365 4.18 11.62 18.04
C PHE A 365 5.07 12.06 16.88
N ASP A 366 6.01 11.22 16.46
CA ASP A 366 6.94 11.52 15.36
C ASP A 366 6.17 11.70 14.05
N ASN A 367 5.22 10.81 13.73
CA ASN A 367 4.37 10.95 12.55
C ASN A 367 3.53 12.23 12.55
N LEU A 368 2.99 12.63 13.71
CA LEU A 368 2.22 13.87 13.84
C LEU A 368 3.12 15.09 13.68
N ARG A 369 4.31 15.09 14.29
CA ARG A 369 5.31 16.15 14.11
C ARG A 369 5.66 16.32 12.63
N ASP A 370 5.97 15.22 11.95
CA ASP A 370 6.41 15.25 10.55
C ASP A 370 5.25 15.66 9.62
N SER A 371 4.03 15.20 9.91
CA SER A 371 2.82 15.63 9.20
C SER A 371 2.48 17.11 9.41
N LEU A 372 2.64 17.64 10.63
CA LEU A 372 2.47 19.06 10.91
C LEU A 372 3.53 19.92 10.21
N ALA A 373 4.79 19.44 10.16
CA ALA A 373 5.85 20.10 9.41
C ALA A 373 5.50 20.20 7.92
N GLU A 374 5.01 19.12 7.33
CA GLU A 374 4.57 19.06 5.93
C GLU A 374 3.37 19.99 5.65
N VAL A 375 2.36 19.98 6.52
CA VAL A 375 1.20 20.90 6.40
C VAL A 375 1.67 22.36 6.45
N ASN A 376 2.53 22.71 7.40
CA ASN A 376 3.08 24.06 7.52
C ASN A 376 3.94 24.45 6.31
N LEU A 377 4.64 23.50 5.69
CA LEU A 377 5.43 23.73 4.48
C LEU A 377 4.52 24.03 3.29
N ARG A 378 3.46 23.22 3.09
CA ARG A 378 2.47 23.43 2.01
C ARG A 378 1.70 24.73 2.16
N GLU A 379 1.33 25.09 3.38
CA GLU A 379 0.62 26.34 3.64
C GLU A 379 1.49 27.55 3.29
N ARG A 380 2.78 27.50 3.65
CA ARG A 380 3.78 28.51 3.27
C ARG A 380 3.95 28.59 1.75
N PHE A 381 4.12 27.45 1.09
CA PHE A 381 4.22 27.39 -0.37
C PHE A 381 2.99 28.00 -1.06
N ARG A 382 1.78 27.70 -0.56
CA ARG A 382 0.54 28.30 -1.07
C ARG A 382 0.52 29.82 -0.90
N ARG A 383 0.93 30.33 0.27
CA ARG A 383 1.02 31.78 0.51
C ARG A 383 2.00 32.46 -0.44
N ASP A 384 3.16 31.85 -0.67
CA ASP A 384 4.16 32.35 -1.61
C ASP A 384 3.66 32.33 -3.07
N LEU A 385 2.93 31.29 -3.49
CA LEU A 385 2.30 31.26 -4.81
C LEU A 385 1.27 32.37 -5.01
N VAL A 386 0.41 32.62 -4.02
CA VAL A 386 -0.56 33.73 -4.08
C VAL A 386 0.16 35.08 -4.20
N ARG A 387 1.25 35.27 -3.44
CA ARG A 387 2.07 36.48 -3.52
C ARG A 387 2.72 36.64 -4.90
N LEU A 388 3.32 35.59 -5.44
CA LEU A 388 3.93 35.61 -6.78
C LEU A 388 2.90 35.91 -7.87
N ASN A 389 1.71 35.33 -7.78
CA ASN A 389 0.62 35.61 -8.72
C ASN A 389 0.21 37.09 -8.68
N GLY A 390 0.13 37.69 -7.48
CA GLY A 390 -0.10 39.14 -7.34
C GLY A 390 1.00 39.97 -8.00
N GLN A 391 2.27 39.64 -7.75
CA GLN A 391 3.41 40.33 -8.37
C GLN A 391 3.43 40.22 -9.90
N ILE A 392 3.02 39.06 -10.45
CA ILE A 392 2.90 38.87 -11.90
C ILE A 392 1.81 39.78 -12.48
N LEU A 393 0.67 39.92 -11.79
CA LEU A 393 -0.39 40.84 -12.21
C LEU A 393 0.07 42.30 -12.16
N ASP A 394 0.82 42.69 -11.14
CA ASP A 394 1.39 44.04 -11.02
C ASP A 394 2.38 44.33 -12.15
N ILE A 395 3.28 43.38 -12.45
CA ILE A 395 4.21 43.48 -13.59
C ILE A 395 3.44 43.61 -14.90
N ARG A 396 2.38 42.83 -15.08
CA ARG A 396 1.55 42.89 -16.30
C ARG A 396 0.86 44.25 -16.44
N SER A 397 0.26 44.76 -15.37
CA SER A 397 -0.36 46.10 -15.38
C SER A 397 0.66 47.17 -15.72
N TYR A 398 1.86 47.09 -15.12
CA TYR A 398 2.94 48.02 -15.41
C TYR A 398 3.39 47.96 -16.87
N LEU A 399 3.52 46.76 -17.45
CA LEU A 399 3.84 46.58 -18.87
C LEU A 399 2.73 47.13 -19.78
N ASP A 400 1.46 46.91 -19.44
CA ASP A 400 0.32 47.44 -20.17
C ASP A 400 0.31 48.98 -20.16
N ASP A 401 0.63 49.59 -19.01
CA ASP A 401 0.74 51.05 -18.89
C ASP A 401 1.93 51.61 -19.65
N CYS A 402 3.09 50.93 -19.61
CA CYS A 402 4.23 51.27 -20.47
C CYS A 402 3.86 51.20 -21.95
N ASN A 403 3.13 50.16 -22.37
CA ASN A 403 2.71 49.97 -23.76
C ASN A 403 1.72 51.07 -24.21
N LYS A 404 0.74 51.42 -23.37
CA LYS A 404 -0.15 52.56 -23.62
C LYS A 404 0.63 53.88 -23.72
N GLY A 405 1.59 54.09 -22.82
CA GLY A 405 2.50 55.23 -22.86
C GLY A 405 3.26 55.30 -24.18
N MET A 406 3.81 54.18 -24.67
CA MET A 406 4.48 54.12 -25.97
C MET A 406 3.55 54.45 -27.14
N GLN A 407 2.30 53.99 -27.11
CA GLN A 407 1.31 54.26 -28.16
C GLN A 407 0.85 55.72 -28.20
N GLN A 408 0.97 56.44 -27.08
CA GLN A 408 0.58 57.85 -26.96
C GLN A 408 1.72 58.83 -27.31
N LEU A 409 2.93 58.33 -27.60
CA LEU A 409 4.04 59.18 -28.03
C LEU A 409 3.82 59.69 -29.46
N ASN A 410 4.15 60.97 -29.67
CA ASN A 410 3.99 61.65 -30.96
C ASN A 410 4.90 61.01 -32.03
N PRO A 411 4.47 60.88 -33.31
CA PRO A 411 5.28 60.24 -34.37
C PRO A 411 6.65 60.88 -34.65
N GLY A 412 6.92 62.07 -34.11
CA GLY A 412 8.21 62.79 -34.21
C GLY A 412 9.02 62.84 -32.91
N TYR A 413 8.69 62.02 -31.90
CA TYR A 413 9.42 61.97 -30.63
C TYR A 413 10.84 61.42 -30.87
N LYS A 414 11.87 62.17 -30.48
CA LYS A 414 13.27 61.77 -30.67
C LYS A 414 13.63 60.68 -29.66
N TRP A 415 13.61 59.43 -30.12
CA TRP A 415 13.86 58.23 -29.33
C TRP A 415 15.26 58.13 -28.74
N ASP A 416 16.23 58.87 -29.24
CA ASP A 416 17.65 58.60 -28.95
C ASP A 416 18.01 58.74 -27.46
N GLU A 417 17.47 59.75 -26.75
CA GLU A 417 17.79 59.97 -25.33
C GLU A 417 17.01 59.04 -24.37
N ASP A 418 15.76 58.69 -24.70
CA ASP A 418 14.94 57.82 -23.84
C ASP A 418 15.16 56.33 -24.14
N ALA A 419 15.57 55.97 -25.36
CA ALA A 419 16.03 54.64 -25.71
C ALA A 419 17.34 54.29 -24.99
N GLU A 420 18.25 55.25 -24.81
CA GLU A 420 19.44 55.07 -23.97
C GLU A 420 19.07 54.81 -22.51
N LYS A 421 18.10 55.55 -21.94
CA LYS A 421 17.62 55.29 -20.57
C LYS A 421 16.96 53.92 -20.45
N LEU A 422 16.17 53.50 -21.45
CA LEU A 422 15.54 52.18 -21.45
C LEU A 422 16.57 51.06 -21.61
N ALA A 423 17.60 51.27 -22.44
CA ALA A 423 18.73 50.37 -22.57
C ALA A 423 19.50 50.25 -21.26
N ASP A 424 19.69 51.35 -20.52
CA ASP A 424 20.33 51.36 -19.21
C ASP A 424 19.50 50.60 -18.15
N VAL A 425 18.17 50.73 -18.17
CA VAL A 425 17.27 49.94 -17.31
C VAL A 425 17.33 48.45 -17.66
N ILE A 426 17.29 48.09 -18.95
CA ILE A 426 17.43 46.70 -19.41
C ILE A 426 18.78 46.12 -18.99
N GLN A 427 19.85 46.91 -19.10
CA GLN A 427 21.19 46.48 -18.70
C GLN A 427 21.27 46.28 -17.19
N LYS A 428 20.71 47.18 -16.38
CA LYS A 428 20.59 47.03 -14.93
C LYS A 428 19.82 45.77 -14.54
N LEU A 429 18.72 45.48 -15.24
CA LEU A 429 17.93 44.25 -15.01
C LEU A 429 18.71 42.99 -15.39
N LYS A 430 19.45 42.99 -16.50
CA LYS A 430 20.32 41.87 -16.90
C LYS A 430 21.43 41.62 -15.88
N VAL A 431 22.10 42.67 -15.41
CA VAL A 431 23.14 42.57 -14.37
C VAL A 431 22.55 42.02 -13.08
N ASN A 432 21.39 42.51 -12.65
CA ASN A 432 20.70 42.01 -11.46
C ASN A 432 20.32 40.52 -11.61
N LEU A 433 19.82 40.13 -12.79
CA LEU A 433 19.52 38.72 -13.09
C LEU A 433 20.77 37.83 -13.00
N GLU A 434 21.90 38.26 -13.55
CA GLU A 434 23.16 37.49 -13.48
C GLU A 434 23.70 37.41 -12.05
N HIS A 435 23.66 38.50 -11.27
CA HIS A 435 24.00 38.45 -9.85
C HIS A 435 23.11 37.46 -9.08
N LYS A 436 21.80 37.40 -9.39
CA LYS A 436 20.90 36.42 -8.78
C LYS A 436 21.24 34.99 -9.20
N LYS A 437 21.66 34.76 -10.44
CA LYS A 437 22.14 33.44 -10.90
C LYS A 437 23.46 33.04 -10.24
N GLU A 438 24.41 33.97 -10.08
CA GLU A 438 25.66 33.70 -9.36
C GLU A 438 25.41 33.42 -7.88
N ALA A 439 24.56 34.21 -7.22
CA ALA A 439 24.13 33.93 -5.85
C ALA A 439 23.51 32.54 -5.76
N LEU A 440 22.63 32.16 -6.70
CA LEU A 440 22.04 30.83 -6.75
C LEU A 440 23.11 29.73 -6.88
N ARG A 441 24.13 29.90 -7.74
CA ARG A 441 25.26 28.96 -7.88
C ARG A 441 26.08 28.86 -6.59
N PHE A 442 26.38 29.99 -5.96
CA PHE A 442 27.09 30.03 -4.68
C PHE A 442 26.32 29.27 -3.59
N TRP A 443 25.00 29.49 -3.50
CA TRP A 443 24.15 28.78 -2.57
C TRP A 443 24.09 27.28 -2.85
N GLN A 444 24.03 26.87 -4.12
CA GLN A 444 24.12 25.46 -4.51
C GLN A 444 25.45 24.83 -4.05
N LEU A 445 26.56 25.55 -4.16
CA LEU A 445 27.87 25.09 -3.68
C LEU A 445 27.89 24.95 -2.15
N MET A 446 27.35 25.92 -1.42
CA MET A 446 27.25 25.85 0.05
C MET A 446 26.43 24.65 0.51
N LEU A 447 25.32 24.35 -0.17
CA LEU A 447 24.50 23.17 0.10
C LEU A 447 25.25 21.87 -0.18
N GLN A 448 26.09 21.82 -1.21
CA GLN A 448 26.96 20.67 -1.47
C GLN A 448 27.98 20.47 -0.36
N ILE A 449 28.59 21.55 0.14
CA ILE A 449 29.55 21.50 1.25
C ILE A 449 28.86 21.00 2.52
N GLU A 450 27.67 21.52 2.84
CA GLU A 450 26.91 21.06 4.00
C GLU A 450 26.56 19.56 3.90
N ARG A 451 26.19 19.10 2.69
CA ARG A 451 25.92 17.68 2.42
C ARG A 451 27.15 16.81 2.68
N ILE A 452 28.33 17.24 2.23
CA ILE A 452 29.61 16.56 2.49
C ILE A 452 29.92 16.53 3.99
N ILE A 453 29.71 17.64 4.72
CA ILE A 453 29.97 17.71 6.17
C ILE A 453 29.05 16.75 6.93
N VAL A 454 27.78 16.65 6.56
CA VAL A 454 26.85 15.70 7.18
C VAL A 454 27.29 14.26 6.89
N GLU A 455 27.62 13.93 5.65
CA GLU A 455 28.11 12.60 5.27
C GLU A 455 29.42 12.21 5.98
N GLU A 456 30.36 13.15 6.15
CA GLU A 456 31.61 12.96 6.89
C GLU A 456 31.38 12.80 8.39
N LYS A 457 30.43 13.54 8.96
CA LYS A 457 30.09 13.45 10.39
C LYS A 457 29.41 12.11 10.70
N ASP A 458 28.55 11.63 9.82
CA ASP A 458 27.93 10.31 9.92
C ASP A 458 28.98 9.20 9.76
N ARG A 459 29.97 9.36 8.87
CA ARG A 459 31.12 8.45 8.75
C ARG A 459 32.03 8.45 9.98
N SER A 460 32.30 9.61 10.56
CA SER A 460 33.19 9.73 11.73
C SER A 460 32.53 9.11 12.98
N GLN A 461 31.21 9.25 13.13
CA GLN A 461 30.46 8.59 14.22
C GLN A 461 30.40 7.06 14.06
N LEU A 462 30.52 6.54 12.84
CA LEU A 462 30.64 5.09 12.59
C LEU A 462 32.03 4.56 12.94
N ILE A 463 33.08 5.36 12.79
CA ILE A 463 34.47 4.97 13.08
C ILE A 463 34.76 4.99 14.60
N ASP A 464 34.17 5.94 15.35
CA ASP A 464 34.33 6.00 16.82
C ASP A 464 33.56 4.90 17.57
N THR A 465 32.70 4.13 16.89
CA THR A 465 32.01 2.96 17.46
C THR A 465 32.72 1.62 17.21
N GLU A 466 33.84 1.61 16.47
CA GLU A 466 34.61 0.40 16.13
C GLU A 466 36.07 0.45 16.61
N SER A 467 36.34 1.01 17.79
CA SER A 467 37.58 0.79 18.52
C SER A 467 37.31 0.52 20.01
N PRO A 468 38.00 -0.48 20.60
CA PRO A 468 37.43 -1.52 21.45
C PRO A 468 36.89 -1.11 22.82
#